data_AF-A0A4Q3UPG4-F1
#
_entry.id   AF-A0A4Q3UPG4-F1
#
_cell.length_a   1.000
_cell.length_b   1.000
_cell.length_c   1.000
_cell.angle_alpha   90.00
_cell.angle_beta   90.00
_cell.angle_gamma   90.00
#
_symmetry.space_group_name_H-M   'P 1'
#
loop_
_entity.id
_entity.type
_entity.pdbx_description
1 polymer ?
#
loop_
_entity_poly.entity_id
_entity_poly.type
_entity_poly.pdbx_seq_one_letter_code
_entity_poly.pdbx_strand_id
1 'polypeptide(L)' 'MRTREGLLTRREQQIMDVVYARGRAAAGEIEAELPDRPSNSTVRTLLKVLEEKGWLLRVEENG' A
#
# COMPACT_ATOMS: atom_id res chain seq x y z
N MET A 1 21.86 7.04 -0.37
CA MET A 1 20.57 6.33 -0.49
C MET A 1 19.51 7.25 0.11
N ARG A 2 18.62 7.85 -0.70
CA ARG A 2 17.58 8.76 -0.16
C ARG A 2 16.62 7.92 0.68
N THR A 3 16.84 7.86 1.99
CA THR A 3 15.91 7.19 2.90
C THR A 3 14.58 7.94 2.81
N ARG A 4 13.47 7.19 2.66
CA ARG A 4 12.09 7.71 2.64
C ARG A 4 11.65 8.28 4.00
N GLU A 5 12.60 8.65 4.87
CA GLU A 5 12.39 9.22 6.19
C GLU A 5 11.75 10.61 6.04
N GLY A 6 10.42 10.64 6.08
CA GLY A 6 9.62 11.87 6.13
C GLY A 6 8.49 11.97 5.11
N LEU A 7 8.46 11.15 4.04
CA LEU A 7 7.42 11.24 3.01
C LEU A 7 6.24 10.28 3.24
N LEU A 8 6.53 9.14 3.88
CA LEU A 8 5.56 8.10 4.18
C LEU A 8 5.50 7.87 5.69
N THR A 9 4.29 7.76 6.20
CA THR A 9 4.03 7.26 7.55
C THR A 9 4.44 5.78 7.66
N ARG A 10 4.63 5.28 8.89
CA ARG A 10 4.95 3.86 9.10
C ARG A 10 3.95 2.92 8.43
N ARG A 11 2.66 3.28 8.43
CA ARG A 11 1.58 2.47 7.84
C ARG A 11 1.66 2.45 6.32
N GLU A 12 1.93 3.60 5.71
CA GLU A 12 2.15 3.72 4.27
C GLU A 12 3.40 2.96 3.83
N GLN A 13 4.48 3.03 4.60
CA GLN A 13 5.70 2.28 4.34
C GLN A 13 5.43 0.75 4.38
N GLN A 14 4.68 0.27 5.37
CA GLN A 14 4.31 -1.16 5.43
C GLN A 14 3.49 -1.61 4.21
N ILE A 15 2.53 -0.81 3.75
CA ILE A 15 1.76 -1.11 2.54
C ILE A 15 2.68 -1.16 1.32
N MET A 16 3.57 -0.17 1.20
CA MET A 16 4.55 -0.11 0.12
C MET A 16 5.47 -1.33 0.13
N ASP A 17 5.94 -1.77 1.30
CA ASP A 17 6.80 -2.96 1.41
C ASP A 17 6.09 -4.23 0.91
N VAL A 18 4.81 -4.42 1.26
CA VAL A 18 4.00 -5.55 0.74
C VAL A 18 3.84 -5.48 -0.78
N VAL A 19 3.50 -4.29 -1.30
CA VAL A 19 3.30 -4.10 -2.75
C VAL A 19 4.61 -4.28 -3.51
N TYR A 20 5.73 -3.74 -3.02
CA TYR A 20 7.05 -3.91 -3.63
C TYR A 20 7.53 -5.36 -3.60
N ALA A 21 7.29 -6.08 -2.49
CA ALA A 21 7.68 -7.48 -2.38
C ALA A 21 6.95 -8.37 -3.39
N ARG A 22 5.68 -8.06 -3.69
CA ARG A 22 4.84 -8.85 -4.61
C ARG A 22 4.80 -8.32 -6.04
N GLY A 23 5.26 -7.10 -6.28
CA GLY A 23 5.13 -6.36 -7.55
C GLY A 23 3.71 -5.86 -7.83
N ARG A 24 2.67 -6.59 -7.39
CA ARG A 24 1.26 -6.20 -7.38
C ARG A 24 0.57 -6.82 -6.18
N ALA A 25 -0.36 -6.09 -5.56
CA ALA A 25 -1.16 -6.64 -4.47
C ALA A 25 -2.55 -5.99 -4.42
N ALA A 26 -3.58 -6.78 -4.15
CA ALA A 26 -4.94 -6.30 -3.91
C ALA A 26 -5.14 -5.90 -2.44
N ALA A 27 -6.19 -5.12 -2.15
CA ALA A 27 -6.47 -4.67 -0.78
C ALA A 27 -6.59 -5.83 0.23
N GLY A 28 -7.22 -6.95 -0.16
CA GLY A 28 -7.35 -8.13 0.71
C GLY A 28 -6.02 -8.86 0.96
N GLU A 29 -5.14 -8.89 -0.04
CA GLU A 29 -3.78 -9.44 0.09
C GLU A 29 -2.92 -8.60 1.03
N ILE A 30 -3.03 -7.27 0.91
CA ILE A 30 -2.32 -6.32 1.77
C ILE A 30 -2.82 -6.44 3.21
N GLU A 31 -4.14 -6.54 3.41
CA GLU A 31 -4.75 -6.77 4.73
C GLU A 31 -4.23 -8.05 5.41
N ALA A 32 -4.04 -9.13 4.64
CA ALA A 32 -3.54 -10.40 5.17
C ALA A 32 -2.06 -10.35 5.58
N GLU A 33 -1.24 -9.57 4.87
CA GLU A 33 0.21 -9.46 5.09
C GLU A 33 0.58 -8.37 6.10
N LEU A 34 -0.28 -7.36 6.28
CA LEU A 34 0.00 -6.26 7.17
C LEU A 34 -0.04 -6.71 8.65
N PRO A 35 0.97 -6.34 9.45
CA PRO A 35 0.89 -6.51 10.90
C PRO A 35 -0.25 -5.64 11.43
N ASP A 36 -0.92 -6.10 12.49
CA ASP A 36 -2.09 -5.45 13.11
C ASP A 36 -3.41 -5.53 12.30
N ARG A 37 -3.43 -6.22 11.14
CA ARG A 37 -4.63 -6.48 10.31
C ARG A 37 -5.63 -5.31 10.27
N PRO A 38 -5.25 -4.18 9.65
CA PRO A 38 -6.20 -3.08 9.46
C PRO A 38 -7.37 -3.56 8.60
N SER A 39 -8.59 -3.14 8.92
CA SER A 39 -9.77 -3.46 8.12
C SER A 39 -9.57 -3.08 6.66
N ASN A 40 -10.15 -3.86 5.73
CA ASN A 40 -10.09 -3.61 4.29
C ASN A 40 -10.35 -2.13 3.90
N SER A 41 -11.32 -1.48 4.56
CA SER A 41 -11.64 -0.07 4.35
C SER A 41 -10.47 0.87 4.64
N THR A 42 -9.72 0.61 5.71
CA THR A 42 -8.52 1.39 6.06
C THR A 42 -7.42 1.18 5.01
N VAL A 43 -7.21 -0.05 4.56
CA VAL A 43 -6.25 -0.36 3.50
C VAL A 43 -6.61 0.36 2.20
N ARG A 44 -7.89 0.32 1.78
CA ARG A 44 -8.37 1.02 0.59
C ARG A 44 -8.16 2.53 0.68
N THR A 45 -8.41 3.14 1.84
CA THR A 45 -8.16 4.57 2.06
C THR A 45 -6.67 4.88 1.94
N LEU A 46 -5.80 4.10 2.57
CA LEU A 46 -4.35 4.31 2.49
C LEU A 46 -3.80 4.10 1.08
N LEU A 47 -4.31 3.11 0.34
CA LEU A 47 -4.00 2.90 -1.06
C LEU A 47 -4.38 4.12 -1.91
N LYS A 48 -5.57 4.68 -1.69
CA LYS A 48 -6.01 5.90 -2.38
C LYS A 48 -5.09 7.09 -2.07
N VAL A 49 -4.71 7.27 -0.80
CA VAL A 49 -3.77 8.35 -0.41
C VAL A 49 -2.40 8.16 -1.10
N LEU A 50 -1.89 6.93 -1.16
CA LEU A 50 -0.64 6.61 -1.85
C LEU A 50 -0.74 6.83 -3.37
N GLU A 51 -1.88 6.51 -3.97
CA GLU A 51 -2.21 6.77 -5.37
C GLU A 51 -2.26 8.28 -5.67
N GLU A 52 -2.98 9.06 -4.84
CA GLU A 52 -3.07 10.52 -4.96
C GLU A 52 -1.71 11.21 -4.77
N LYS A 53 -0.85 10.64 -3.92
CA LYS A 53 0.54 11.09 -3.75
C LYS A 53 1.48 10.66 -4.89
N GLY A 54 1.02 9.80 -5.82
CA GLY A 54 1.80 9.29 -6.95
C GLY A 54 2.79 8.16 -6.61
N TRP A 55 2.65 7.52 -5.45
CA TRP A 55 3.52 6.41 -5.03
C TRP A 55 3.05 5.06 -5.58
N LEU A 56 1.75 4.90 -5.80
CA LEU A 56 1.14 3.68 -6.32
C LEU A 56 0.32 4.00 -7.56
N LEU A 57 0.24 3.02 -8.46
CA LEU A 57 -0.65 3.06 -9.61
C LEU A 57 -1.75 2.03 -9.40
N ARG A 58 -2.99 2.45 -9.60
CA ARG A 58 -4.12 1.54 -9.69
C ARG A 58 -4.01 0.79 -11.02
N VAL A 59 -3.99 -0.53 -10.93
CA VAL A 59 -4.12 -1.41 -12.09
C VAL A 59 -5.48 -2.06 -11.98
N GLU A 60 -6.34 -1.80 -12.96
CA GLU A 60 -7.59 -2.53 -13.11
C GLU A 60 -7.25 -3.85 -13.79
N GLU A 61 -7.44 -4.98 -13.09
CA GLU A 61 -7.39 -6.28 -13.75
C GLU A 61 -8.69 -6.44 -14.54
N ASN A 62 -8.67 -5.93 -15.78
CA ASN A 62 -9.76 -6.13 -16.72
C ASN A 62 -9.65 -7.56 -17.26
N GLY A 63 -10.43 -8.47 -16.69
CA GLY A 63 -10.63 -9.83 -17.19
C GLY A 63 -11.48 -9.85 -18.44
#